data_AF-A0A9Q0U156-F1
#
_entry.id   AF-A0A9Q0U156-F1
#
_cell.length_a   1.000
_cell.length_b   1.000
_cell.length_c   1.000
_cell.angle_alpha   90.00
_cell.angle_beta   90.00
_cell.angle_gamma   90.00
#
_symmetry.space_group_name_H-M   'P 1'
#
loop_
_entity.id
_entity.type
_entity.pdbx_description
1 polymer ?
#
loop_
_entity_poly.entity_id
_entity_poly.type
_entity_poly.pdbx_seq_one_letter_code
_entity_poly.pdbx_strand_id
1 'polypeptide(L)'
;MHKNVDIAAYAAERISKLEPERTGIQVLLSNIYASAGRWDDVAKVRLHLKDKGAHKLPGSSSIEINGKIYEFTTGDESHPEMTHIEPMLKEICCRLRDNGYVPDLTNVLLDVNEKEKEYLLSRHSEKLAMAFALVSTGQGMPIRVAKNLRICSDCHSFAKLVSKLYSREIIVRDNKRFHFFQQGFCSCGDYW
;
A
#
# COMPACT_ATOMS: atom_id res chain seq x y z
N MET A 1 4.18 -8.54 -13.05
CA MET A 1 5.30 -7.74 -13.64
C MET A 1 6.45 -8.69 -13.89
N HIS A 2 7.07 -8.66 -15.08
CA HIS A 2 8.11 -9.62 -15.48
C HIS A 2 9.48 -9.42 -14.79
N LYS A 3 9.57 -8.58 -13.73
CA LYS A 3 10.75 -8.29 -12.90
C LYS A 3 12.07 -8.03 -13.67
N ASN A 4 12.03 -7.70 -14.96
CA ASN A 4 13.21 -7.35 -15.73
C ASN A 4 13.54 -5.87 -15.49
N VAL A 5 14.34 -5.65 -14.45
CA VAL A 5 14.75 -4.32 -14.00
C VAL A 5 15.53 -3.59 -15.09
N ASP A 6 16.42 -4.27 -15.81
CA ASP A 6 17.31 -3.62 -16.78
C ASP A 6 16.53 -3.05 -17.96
N ILE A 7 15.58 -3.82 -18.53
CA ILE A 7 14.71 -3.34 -19.60
C ILE A 7 13.79 -2.22 -19.08
N ALA A 8 13.24 -2.37 -17.88
CA ALA A 8 12.34 -1.38 -17.30
C ALA A 8 13.06 -0.05 -17.01
N ALA A 9 14.28 -0.12 -16.47
CA ALA A 9 15.14 1.03 -16.22
C ALA A 9 15.52 1.70 -17.54
N TYR A 10 15.98 0.94 -18.53
CA TYR A 10 16.30 1.46 -19.86
C TYR A 10 15.10 2.19 -20.48
N ALA A 11 13.92 1.57 -20.48
CA ALA A 11 12.71 2.18 -21.02
C ALA A 11 12.33 3.47 -20.25
N ALA A 12 12.32 3.42 -18.92
CA ALA A 12 11.96 4.56 -18.08
C ALA A 12 12.98 5.72 -18.20
N GLU A 13 14.27 5.45 -18.35
CA GLU A 13 15.28 6.47 -18.65
C GLU A 13 15.04 7.14 -20.00
N ARG A 14 14.73 6.36 -21.04
CA ARG A 14 14.46 6.89 -22.38
C ARG A 14 13.20 7.76 -22.38
N ILE A 15 12.13 7.31 -21.73
CA ILE A 15 10.90 8.09 -21.60
C ILE A 15 11.14 9.35 -20.76
N SER A 16 11.91 9.26 -19.66
CA SER A 16 12.22 10.42 -18.82
C SER A 16 13.04 11.49 -19.55
N LYS A 17 13.84 11.12 -20.57
CA LYS A 17 14.54 12.08 -21.44
C LYS A 17 13.61 12.74 -22.45
N LEU A 18 12.58 12.04 -22.91
CA LEU A 18 11.60 12.54 -23.89
C LEU A 18 10.52 13.42 -23.24
N GLU A 19 10.08 13.06 -22.04
CA GLU A 19 9.01 13.75 -21.32
C GLU A 19 9.46 14.15 -19.90
N PRO A 20 10.44 15.07 -19.77
CA PRO A 20 11.07 15.40 -18.49
C PRO A 20 10.15 16.06 -17.46
N GLU A 21 8.99 16.55 -17.89
CA GLU A 21 7.96 17.18 -17.04
C GLU A 21 6.98 16.16 -16.43
N ARG A 22 6.97 14.92 -16.91
CA ARG A 22 6.10 13.87 -16.37
C ARG A 22 6.73 13.20 -15.13
N THR A 23 6.43 13.77 -13.98
CA THR A 23 6.88 13.30 -12.65
C THR A 23 6.58 11.81 -12.38
N GLY A 24 5.47 11.28 -12.91
CA GLY A 24 5.10 9.87 -12.76
C GLY A 24 6.11 8.87 -13.33
N ILE A 25 6.80 9.21 -14.43
CA ILE A 25 7.83 8.36 -15.03
C ILE A 25 9.09 8.34 -14.17
N GLN A 26 9.46 9.49 -13.58
CA GLN A 26 10.59 9.58 -12.66
C GLN A 26 10.34 8.81 -11.36
N VAL A 27 9.11 8.87 -10.82
CA VAL A 27 8.71 8.04 -9.68
C VAL A 27 8.79 6.55 -10.02
N LEU A 28 8.35 6.14 -11.22
CA LEU A 28 8.47 4.76 -11.67
C LEU A 28 9.94 4.32 -11.80
N LEU A 29 10.81 5.15 -12.38
CA LEU A 29 12.24 4.89 -12.49
C LEU A 29 12.91 4.72 -11.12
N SER A 30 12.59 5.62 -10.18
CA SER A 30 13.04 5.53 -8.79
C SER A 30 12.61 4.22 -8.12
N ASN A 31 11.36 3.79 -8.34
CA ASN A 31 10.86 2.53 -7.80
C ASN A 31 11.55 1.30 -8.42
N ILE A 32 11.86 1.34 -9.72
CA ILE A 32 12.61 0.27 -10.41
C ILE A 32 14.01 0.15 -9.81
N TYR A 33 14.71 1.27 -9.62
CA TYR A 33 16.04 1.28 -8.97
C TYR A 33 15.99 0.79 -7.53
N ALA A 34 14.99 1.21 -6.75
CA ALA A 34 14.80 0.74 -5.38
C ALA A 34 14.56 -0.78 -5.34
N SER A 35 13.78 -1.33 -6.27
CA SER A 35 13.53 -2.79 -6.34
C SER A 35 14.77 -3.61 -6.68
N ALA A 36 15.81 -2.98 -7.24
CA ALA A 36 17.08 -3.58 -7.59
C ALA A 36 18.22 -3.24 -6.62
N GLY A 37 17.92 -2.54 -5.51
CA GLY A 37 18.93 -2.10 -4.53
C GLY A 37 19.89 -1.02 -5.05
N ARG A 38 19.59 -0.35 -6.17
CA ARG A 38 20.41 0.71 -6.76
C ARG A 38 20.15 2.06 -6.06
N TRP A 39 20.50 2.14 -4.79
CA TRP A 39 20.15 3.29 -3.92
C TRP A 39 20.79 4.62 -4.35
N ASP A 40 22.00 4.59 -4.90
CA ASP A 40 22.64 5.79 -5.47
C ASP A 40 21.81 6.39 -6.61
N ASP A 41 21.23 5.53 -7.46
CA ASP A 41 20.40 5.98 -8.57
C ASP A 41 19.02 6.44 -8.09
N VAL A 42 18.47 5.81 -7.05
CA VAL A 42 17.28 6.31 -6.35
C VAL A 42 17.53 7.72 -5.83
N ALA A 43 18.68 7.96 -5.19
CA ALA A 43 19.03 9.28 -4.65
C ALA A 43 19.14 10.33 -5.75
N LYS A 44 19.80 10.03 -6.87
CA LYS A 44 19.88 10.93 -8.05
C LYS A 44 18.50 11.31 -8.58
N VAL A 45 17.61 10.33 -8.77
CA VAL A 45 16.25 10.59 -9.27
C VAL A 45 15.44 11.43 -8.28
N ARG A 46 15.57 11.17 -6.96
CA ARG A 46 14.87 11.94 -5.92
C ARG A 46 15.37 13.38 -5.81
N LEU A 47 16.67 13.61 -5.93
CA LEU A 47 17.24 14.97 -5.99
C LEU A 47 16.69 15.74 -7.18
N HIS A 48 16.69 15.12 -8.37
CA HIS A 48 16.14 15.74 -9.58
C HIS A 48 14.64 16.08 -9.45
N LEU A 49 13.84 15.19 -8.85
CA LEU A 49 12.43 15.45 -8.55
C LEU A 49 12.26 16.64 -7.60
N LYS A 50 13.09 16.71 -6.55
CA LYS A 50 13.06 17.79 -5.56
C LYS A 50 13.40 19.14 -6.18
N ASP A 51 14.41 19.20 -7.04
CA ASP A 51 14.82 20.43 -7.74
C ASP A 51 13.71 20.97 -8.66
N LYS A 52 12.84 20.08 -9.16
CA LYS A 52 11.65 20.44 -9.94
C LYS A 52 10.42 20.78 -9.11
N GLY A 53 10.50 20.75 -7.77
CA GLY A 53 9.34 20.90 -6.89
C GLY A 53 8.32 19.76 -7.03
N ALA A 54 8.72 18.63 -7.61
CA ALA A 54 7.86 17.49 -7.84
C ALA A 54 7.88 16.56 -6.63
N HIS A 55 6.70 16.27 -6.10
CA HIS A 55 6.53 15.35 -4.98
C HIS A 55 5.77 14.11 -5.43
N LYS A 56 6.18 12.94 -4.90
CA LYS A 56 5.39 11.72 -5.03
C LYS A 56 4.09 11.90 -4.26
N LEU A 57 2.95 11.70 -4.93
CA LEU A 57 1.65 11.60 -4.26
C LEU A 57 1.70 10.45 -3.23
N PRO A 58 1.43 10.72 -1.94
CA PRO A 58 1.39 9.66 -0.95
C PRO A 58 0.22 8.71 -1.23
N GLY A 59 0.38 7.45 -0.84
CA GLY A 59 -0.71 6.49 -0.90
C GLY A 59 -1.72 6.80 0.20
N SER A 60 -2.95 7.11 -0.18
CA SER A 60 -4.06 7.30 0.75
C SER A 60 -5.17 6.28 0.50
N SER A 61 -5.85 5.93 1.58
CA SER A 61 -7.02 5.05 1.59
C SER A 61 -8.11 5.71 2.40
N SER A 62 -9.34 5.72 1.90
CA SER A 62 -10.49 6.27 2.61
C SER A 62 -11.59 5.24 2.79
N ILE A 63 -12.35 5.40 3.87
CA ILE A 63 -13.54 4.59 4.15
C ILE A 63 -14.71 5.52 4.52
N GLU A 64 -15.93 5.06 4.22
CA GLU A 64 -17.14 5.75 4.62
C GLU A 64 -17.87 4.94 5.69
N ILE A 65 -18.13 5.58 6.84
CA ILE A 65 -18.90 5.00 7.94
C ILE A 65 -19.94 6.03 8.37
N ASN A 66 -21.22 5.64 8.36
CA ASN A 66 -22.34 6.49 8.76
C ASN A 66 -22.36 7.87 8.07
N GLY A 67 -22.04 7.92 6.77
CA GLY A 67 -22.00 9.14 5.98
C GLY A 67 -20.78 10.04 6.20
N LYS A 68 -19.83 9.62 7.05
CA LYS A 68 -18.56 10.33 7.27
C LYS A 68 -17.41 9.60 6.59
N ILE A 69 -16.60 10.35 5.86
CA ILE A 69 -15.37 9.86 5.22
C ILE A 69 -14.21 10.02 6.18
N TYR A 70 -13.42 8.95 6.33
CA TYR A 70 -12.18 8.92 7.08
C TYR A 70 -11.05 8.58 6.12
N GLU A 71 -9.99 9.37 6.12
CA GLU A 71 -8.83 9.19 5.25
C GLU A 71 -7.58 8.84 6.05
N PHE A 72 -6.82 7.89 5.52
CA PHE A 72 -5.56 7.41 6.07
C PHE A 72 -4.48 7.64 5.03
N THR A 73 -3.42 8.35 5.40
CA THR A 73 -2.29 8.64 4.53
C THR A 73 -1.05 7.90 5.02
N THR A 74 -0.32 7.28 4.10
CA THR A 74 0.92 6.57 4.46
C THR A 74 1.91 7.53 5.11
N GLY A 75 2.36 7.21 6.33
CA GLY A 75 3.28 8.04 7.11
C GLY A 75 2.62 9.15 7.93
N ASP A 76 1.30 9.27 7.88
CA ASP A 76 0.54 10.16 8.77
C ASP A 76 0.05 9.38 10.00
N GLU A 77 0.40 9.88 11.18
CA GLU A 77 0.04 9.28 12.48
C GLU A 77 -0.89 10.20 13.30
N SER A 78 -1.34 11.31 12.71
CA SER A 78 -2.14 12.34 13.39
C SER A 78 -3.64 12.03 13.47
N HIS A 79 -4.07 10.89 12.93
CA HIS A 79 -5.49 10.54 12.89
C HIS A 79 -6.07 10.45 14.32
N PRO A 80 -7.20 11.14 14.62
CA PRO A 80 -7.72 11.24 16.00
C PRO A 80 -8.01 9.90 16.67
N GLU A 81 -8.38 8.89 15.85
CA GLU A 81 -8.74 7.54 16.32
C GLU A 81 -7.53 6.59 16.41
N MET A 82 -6.28 7.06 16.25
CA MET A 82 -5.10 6.17 16.25
C MET A 82 -4.98 5.33 17.53
N THR A 83 -5.42 5.86 18.67
CA THR A 83 -5.44 5.14 19.96
C THR A 83 -6.29 3.87 19.92
N HIS A 84 -7.30 3.82 19.06
CA HIS A 84 -8.14 2.63 18.84
C HIS A 84 -7.66 1.78 17.66
N ILE A 85 -7.08 2.41 16.64
CA ILE A 85 -6.58 1.73 15.43
C ILE A 85 -5.33 0.91 15.74
N GLU A 86 -4.38 1.42 16.52
CA GLU A 86 -3.12 0.72 16.78
C GLU A 86 -3.29 -0.63 17.50
N PRO A 87 -4.08 -0.74 18.59
CA PRO A 87 -4.35 -2.02 19.21
C PRO A 87 -5.00 -3.01 18.25
N MET A 88 -5.97 -2.55 17.45
CA MET A 88 -6.63 -3.38 16.46
C MET A 88 -5.66 -3.86 15.37
N LEU A 89 -4.79 -2.97 14.87
CA LEU A 89 -3.78 -3.33 13.89
C LEU A 89 -2.79 -4.36 14.44
N LYS A 90 -2.37 -4.21 15.69
CA LYS A 90 -1.52 -5.20 16.39
C LYS A 90 -2.21 -6.55 16.50
N GLU A 91 -3.49 -6.57 16.87
CA GLU A 91 -4.29 -7.79 16.94
C GLU A 91 -4.37 -8.49 15.58
N ILE A 92 -4.72 -7.75 14.52
CA ILE A 92 -4.81 -8.29 13.16
C ILE A 92 -3.46 -8.89 12.76
N CYS A 93 -2.35 -8.14 12.92
CA CYS A 93 -1.01 -8.61 12.59
C CYS A 93 -0.61 -9.87 13.36
N CYS A 94 -0.96 -9.99 14.65
CA CYS A 94 -0.72 -11.21 15.42
C CYS A 94 -1.53 -12.39 14.86
N ARG A 95 -2.86 -12.24 14.71
CA ARG A 95 -3.71 -13.32 14.18
C ARG A 95 -3.29 -13.77 12.79
N LEU A 96 -2.90 -12.84 11.93
CA LEU A 96 -2.42 -13.13 10.58
C LEU A 96 -1.12 -13.96 10.62
N ARG A 97 -0.16 -13.58 11.47
CA ARG A 97 1.10 -14.33 11.64
C ARG A 97 0.85 -15.75 12.14
N ASP A 98 -0.04 -15.93 13.10
CA ASP A 98 -0.44 -17.25 13.61
C ASP A 98 -1.09 -18.14 12.52
N ASN A 99 -1.54 -17.52 11.42
CA ASN A 99 -2.14 -18.18 10.26
C ASN A 99 -1.24 -18.15 9.01
N GLY A 100 0.07 -17.95 9.18
CA GLY A 100 1.06 -18.08 8.11
C GLY A 100 1.26 -16.85 7.23
N TYR A 101 0.75 -15.68 7.63
CA TYR A 101 1.07 -14.43 6.95
C TYR A 101 2.53 -14.05 7.15
N VAL A 102 3.25 -13.86 6.04
CA VAL A 102 4.62 -13.35 6.02
C VAL A 102 4.59 -12.01 5.27
N PRO A 103 4.96 -10.88 5.92
CA PRO A 103 5.00 -9.59 5.25
C PRO A 103 5.96 -9.58 4.05
N ASP A 104 5.49 -9.08 2.90
CA ASP A 104 6.32 -8.95 1.70
C ASP A 104 7.06 -7.60 1.72
N LEU A 105 8.23 -7.60 2.37
CA LEU A 105 9.08 -6.41 2.57
C LEU A 105 9.55 -5.76 1.26
N THR A 106 9.44 -6.45 0.12
CA THR A 106 9.77 -5.87 -1.18
C THR A 106 8.84 -4.72 -1.59
N ASN A 107 7.68 -4.59 -0.93
CA ASN A 107 6.75 -3.48 -1.12
C ASN A 107 7.22 -2.17 -0.45
N VAL A 108 8.27 -2.21 0.37
CA VAL A 108 8.87 -1.01 0.98
C VAL A 108 10.14 -0.62 0.22
N LEU A 109 9.99 0.38 -0.65
CA LEU A 109 11.03 0.89 -1.55
C LEU A 109 11.90 1.98 -0.87
N LEU A 110 12.35 1.69 0.34
CA LEU A 110 13.22 2.54 1.16
C LEU A 110 14.45 1.75 1.62
N ASP A 111 15.57 2.44 1.70
CA ASP A 111 16.84 1.90 2.18
C ASP A 111 16.89 2.01 3.71
N VAL A 112 16.21 1.08 4.37
CA VAL A 112 16.12 0.97 5.83
C VAL A 112 16.21 -0.50 6.22
N ASN A 113 16.49 -0.77 7.49
CA ASN A 113 16.57 -2.14 8.00
C ASN A 113 15.21 -2.86 7.92
N GLU A 114 15.22 -4.20 8.00
CA GLU A 114 14.01 -5.01 7.86
C GLU A 114 12.93 -4.72 8.90
N LYS A 115 13.32 -4.42 10.16
CA LYS A 115 12.36 -4.07 11.22
C LYS A 115 11.61 -2.79 10.89
N GLU A 116 12.31 -1.80 10.34
CA GLU A 116 11.72 -0.55 9.87
C GLU A 116 10.81 -0.80 8.66
N LYS A 117 11.20 -1.68 7.73
CA LYS A 117 10.33 -2.07 6.61
C LYS A 117 9.05 -2.75 7.11
N GLU A 118 9.14 -3.68 8.07
CA GLU A 118 7.98 -4.31 8.69
C GLU A 118 7.06 -3.28 9.35
N TYR A 119 7.64 -2.33 10.10
CA TYR A 119 6.89 -1.25 10.73
C TYR A 119 6.11 -0.43 9.70
N LEU A 120 6.78 0.07 8.66
CA LEU A 120 6.17 0.88 7.60
C LEU A 120 5.11 0.09 6.82
N LEU A 121 5.39 -1.17 6.48
CA LEU A 121 4.48 -2.04 5.75
C LEU A 121 3.23 -2.38 6.57
N SER A 122 3.36 -2.53 7.89
CA SER A 122 2.21 -2.75 8.78
C SER A 122 1.27 -1.55 8.81
N ARG A 123 1.78 -0.34 8.54
CA ARG A 123 1.05 0.94 8.59
C ARG A 123 0.69 1.50 7.21
N HIS A 124 0.68 0.65 6.18
CA HIS A 124 0.07 1.02 4.91
C HIS A 124 -1.39 1.48 5.11
N SER A 125 -1.80 2.51 4.37
CA SER A 125 -3.10 3.15 4.59
C SER A 125 -4.29 2.19 4.45
N GLU A 126 -4.20 1.17 3.60
CA GLU A 126 -5.24 0.13 3.50
C GLU A 126 -5.41 -0.65 4.81
N LYS A 127 -4.31 -0.95 5.50
CA LYS A 127 -4.33 -1.72 6.74
C LYS A 127 -4.90 -0.89 7.89
N LEU A 128 -4.53 0.39 7.95
CA LEU A 128 -5.11 1.35 8.90
C LEU A 128 -6.62 1.51 8.66
N ALA A 129 -7.04 1.66 7.41
CA ALA A 129 -8.45 1.73 7.02
C ALA A 129 -9.23 0.47 7.42
N MET A 130 -8.68 -0.72 7.16
CA MET A 130 -9.32 -2.00 7.56
C MET A 130 -9.39 -2.16 9.08
N ALA A 131 -8.32 -1.80 9.80
CA ALA A 131 -8.31 -1.84 11.26
C ALA A 131 -9.36 -0.88 11.84
N PHE A 132 -9.41 0.37 11.35
CA PHE A 132 -10.42 1.33 11.78
C PHE A 132 -11.84 0.84 11.50
N ALA A 133 -12.10 0.29 10.32
CA ALA A 133 -13.41 -0.27 9.98
C ALA A 133 -13.83 -1.42 10.91
N LEU A 134 -12.89 -2.27 11.34
CA LEU A 134 -13.18 -3.37 12.28
C LEU A 134 -13.55 -2.87 13.67
N VAL A 135 -12.97 -1.74 14.12
CA VAL A 135 -13.34 -1.12 15.40
C VAL A 135 -14.67 -0.37 15.30
N SER A 136 -14.91 0.32 14.19
CA SER A 136 -16.01 1.28 14.07
C SER A 136 -17.30 0.71 13.47
N THR A 137 -17.32 -0.55 13.03
CA THR A 137 -18.51 -1.18 12.43
C THR A 137 -18.90 -2.48 13.13
N GLY A 138 -20.21 -2.72 13.28
CA GLY A 138 -20.75 -3.95 13.89
C GLY A 138 -20.42 -5.20 13.07
N GLN A 139 -20.35 -6.37 13.70
CA GLN A 139 -19.97 -7.65 13.08
C GLN A 139 -20.78 -7.97 11.81
N GLY A 140 -20.13 -8.58 10.80
CA GLY A 140 -20.77 -8.94 9.52
C GLY A 140 -20.97 -7.79 8.52
N MET A 141 -20.97 -6.53 8.96
CA MET A 141 -20.98 -5.36 8.06
C MET A 141 -19.79 -5.36 7.08
N PRO A 142 -20.01 -5.11 5.77
CA PRO A 142 -18.92 -5.04 4.80
C PRO A 142 -18.01 -3.84 5.02
N ILE A 143 -16.71 -4.04 4.82
CA ILE A 143 -15.69 -2.97 4.85
C ILE A 143 -15.50 -2.47 3.42
N ARG A 144 -15.59 -1.16 3.20
CA ARG A 144 -15.41 -0.54 1.88
C ARG A 144 -14.26 0.47 1.93
N VAL A 145 -13.20 0.21 1.17
CA VAL A 145 -12.00 1.04 1.11
C VAL A 145 -11.81 1.56 -0.31
N ALA A 146 -11.57 2.87 -0.45
CA ALA A 146 -11.16 3.49 -1.71
C ALA A 146 -9.69 3.92 -1.61
N LYS A 147 -8.86 3.52 -2.57
CA LYS A 147 -7.42 3.81 -2.61
C LYS A 147 -7.07 4.61 -3.86
N ASN A 148 -6.20 5.61 -3.72
CA ASN A 148 -5.75 6.45 -4.84
C ASN A 148 -4.68 5.77 -5.73
N LEU A 149 -3.95 4.80 -5.18
CA LEU A 149 -2.95 3.99 -5.87
C LEU A 149 -3.44 2.55 -6.04
N ARG A 150 -2.77 1.78 -6.90
CA ARG A 150 -2.97 0.32 -6.99
C ARG A 150 -2.64 -0.33 -5.64
N ILE A 151 -3.42 -1.32 -5.22
CA ILE A 151 -3.11 -2.10 -4.01
C ILE A 151 -1.78 -2.86 -4.18
N CYS A 152 -0.95 -2.91 -3.14
CA CYS A 152 0.29 -3.70 -3.18
C CYS A 152 0.02 -5.18 -2.89
N SER A 153 0.97 -6.07 -3.25
CA SER A 153 0.82 -7.53 -3.06
C SER A 153 0.59 -7.91 -1.59
N ASP A 154 1.30 -7.23 -0.70
CA ASP A 154 1.20 -7.42 0.73
C ASP A 154 -0.18 -7.02 1.28
N CYS A 155 -0.65 -5.81 0.99
CA CYS A 155 -1.98 -5.34 1.41
C CYS A 155 -3.11 -6.19 0.83
N HIS A 156 -2.94 -6.71 -0.39
CA HIS A 156 -3.89 -7.64 -1.01
C HIS A 156 -3.95 -8.98 -0.24
N SER A 157 -2.80 -9.54 0.11
CA SER A 157 -2.71 -10.78 0.92
C SER A 157 -3.23 -10.57 2.34
N PHE A 158 -2.95 -9.41 2.92
CA PHE A 158 -3.49 -8.99 4.21
C PHE A 158 -5.02 -8.93 4.17
N ALA A 159 -5.61 -8.25 3.18
CA ALA A 159 -7.07 -8.14 3.04
C ALA A 159 -7.76 -9.50 2.88
N LYS A 160 -7.16 -10.42 2.12
CA LYS A 160 -7.62 -11.82 2.04
C LYS A 160 -7.71 -12.44 3.43
N LEU A 161 -6.62 -12.45 4.19
CA LEU A 161 -6.61 -13.09 5.50
C LEU A 161 -7.54 -12.40 6.51
N VAL A 162 -7.63 -11.07 6.48
CA VAL A 162 -8.60 -10.33 7.31
C VAL A 162 -10.02 -10.77 6.97
N SER A 163 -10.38 -10.89 5.69
CA SER A 163 -11.72 -11.33 5.27
C SER A 163 -12.09 -12.71 5.84
N LYS A 164 -11.11 -13.61 5.91
CA LYS A 164 -11.27 -14.96 6.46
C LYS A 164 -11.36 -14.96 7.99
N LEU A 165 -10.40 -14.31 8.66
CA LEU A 165 -10.23 -14.43 10.12
C LEU A 165 -11.24 -13.60 10.91
N TYR A 166 -11.76 -12.52 10.33
CA TYR A 166 -12.78 -11.67 10.94
C TYR A 166 -14.17 -11.90 10.36
N SER A 167 -14.33 -12.86 9.44
CA SER A 167 -15.59 -13.14 8.74
C SER A 167 -16.22 -11.86 8.18
N ARG A 168 -15.42 -11.09 7.45
CA ARG A 168 -15.80 -9.80 6.85
C ARG A 168 -15.69 -9.86 5.35
N GLU A 169 -16.71 -9.37 4.66
CA GLU A 169 -16.55 -8.97 3.27
C GLU A 169 -15.78 -7.65 3.22
N ILE A 170 -14.74 -7.59 2.37
CA ILE A 170 -13.96 -6.38 2.16
C ILE A 170 -14.00 -6.04 0.68
N ILE A 171 -14.40 -4.81 0.36
CA ILE A 171 -14.36 -4.27 -0.98
C ILE A 171 -13.28 -3.19 -1.02
N VAL A 172 -12.26 -3.39 -1.84
CA VAL A 172 -11.23 -2.37 -2.09
C VAL A 172 -11.35 -1.89 -3.54
N ARG A 173 -11.63 -0.61 -3.72
CA ARG A 173 -11.54 0.07 -5.02
C ARG A 173 -10.17 0.71 -5.11
N ASP A 174 -9.31 0.22 -6.00
CA ASP A 174 -8.06 0.89 -6.33
C ASP A 174 -8.18 1.68 -7.65
N ASN A 175 -7.07 2.22 -8.15
CA ASN A 175 -7.08 3.01 -9.38
C ASN A 175 -7.16 2.18 -10.68
N LYS A 176 -7.24 0.85 -10.60
CA LYS A 176 -7.35 -0.07 -11.73
C LYS A 176 -8.64 -0.88 -11.72
N ARG A 177 -9.11 -1.33 -10.56
CA ARG A 177 -10.24 -2.28 -10.43
C ARG A 177 -10.84 -2.29 -9.03
N PHE A 178 -11.90 -3.08 -8.89
CA PHE A 178 -12.45 -3.49 -7.61
C PHE A 178 -11.92 -4.87 -7.23
N HIS A 179 -11.59 -5.01 -5.96
CA HIS A 179 -11.20 -6.26 -5.31
C HIS A 179 -12.28 -6.61 -4.30
N PHE A 180 -12.90 -7.77 -4.46
CA PHE A 180 -13.89 -8.29 -3.53
C PHE A 180 -13.24 -9.44 -2.76
N PHE A 181 -12.98 -9.22 -1.48
CA PHE A 181 -12.38 -10.20 -0.59
C PHE A 181 -13.44 -10.89 0.26
N GLN A 182 -13.46 -12.21 0.22
CA GLN A 182 -14.37 -13.03 0.99
C GLN A 182 -13.71 -14.38 1.32
N GLN A 183 -13.77 -14.78 2.59
CA GLN A 183 -13.26 -16.08 3.06
C GLN A 183 -11.79 -16.40 2.66
N GLY A 184 -10.94 -15.39 2.50
CA GLY A 184 -9.53 -15.59 2.11
C GLY A 184 -9.26 -15.50 0.61
N PHE A 185 -10.29 -15.32 -0.22
CA PHE A 185 -10.17 -15.21 -1.66
C PHE A 185 -10.41 -13.78 -2.11
N CYS A 186 -9.86 -13.42 -3.27
CA CYS A 186 -10.15 -12.16 -3.94
C CYS A 186 -10.71 -12.45 -5.33
N SER A 187 -11.74 -11.72 -5.74
CA SER A 187 -12.34 -11.81 -7.08
C SER A 187 -11.36 -11.56 -8.23
N CYS A 188 -10.23 -10.88 -8.00
CA CYS A 188 -9.24 -10.61 -9.04
C CYS A 188 -8.38 -11.82 -9.41
N GLY A 189 -8.49 -12.94 -8.69
CA GLY A 189 -7.71 -14.16 -8.95
C GLY A 189 -6.20 -13.94 -8.85
N ASP A 190 -5.76 -13.08 -7.92
CA ASP A 190 -4.35 -12.71 -7.75
C ASP A 190 -3.74 -11.89 -8.90
N TYR A 191 -4.58 -11.33 -9.75
CA TYR A 191 -4.21 -10.24 -10.65
C TYR A 191 -4.52 -8.91 -9.97
N TRP A 192 -3.78 -8.59 -8.90
CA TRP A 192 -3.80 -7.25 -8.31
C TRP A 192 -3.00 -6.30 -9.16
#